data_AF-A0A8R7P841-F1
#
_entry.id   AF-A0A8R7P841-F1
#
_cell.length_a   1.000
_cell.length_b   1.000
_cell.length_c   1.000
_cell.angle_alpha   90.00
_cell.angle_beta   90.00
_cell.angle_gamma   90.00
#
_symmetry.space_group_name_H-M   'P 1'
#
loop_
_entity.id
_entity.type
_entity.pdbx_description
1 polymer ?
#
loop_
_entity_poly.entity_id
_entity_poly.type
_entity_poly.pdbx_seq_one_letter_code
_entity_poly.pdbx_strand_id
1 'polypeptide(L)'
;MGAGHVNPTRAADPGLVYDLGVTDYAGYICWLLGDRGLTTIVRNKSLTCAKLPKVRDVELNYPTITVPLKPSAFMVNRTVTNVGPSSSTYIAKLDMPKSLTVRVTPDKLVFSKAGEKKTFSVEVSGKGVHGQKHVEGSLSWVSTRHVVRSVII
;
A
#
# COMPACT_ATOMS: atom_id res chain seq x y z
N MET A 1 8.01 5.65 13.63
CA MET A 1 7.89 4.31 14.29
C MET A 1 7.07 3.33 13.43
N GLY A 2 7.26 3.31 12.11
CA GLY A 2 6.41 2.50 11.22
C GLY A 2 4.91 2.77 11.46
N ALA A 3 4.08 1.73 11.49
CA ALA A 3 2.63 1.83 11.68
C ALA A 3 2.19 2.23 13.12
N GLY A 4 3.10 2.17 14.10
CA GLY A 4 2.81 2.45 15.52
C GLY A 4 2.91 1.20 16.41
N HIS A 5 2.41 1.32 17.64
CA HIS A 5 2.41 0.22 18.62
C HIS A 5 1.31 -0.80 18.31
N VAL A 6 1.59 -2.08 18.57
CA VAL A 6 0.66 -3.18 18.25
C VAL A 6 -0.63 -3.08 19.08
N ASN A 7 -1.77 -3.35 18.43
CA ASN A 7 -3.05 -3.55 19.08
C ASN A 7 -3.62 -4.92 18.67
N PRO A 8 -3.45 -5.97 19.49
CA PRO A 8 -3.84 -7.32 19.13
C PRO A 8 -5.34 -7.47 18.83
N THR A 9 -6.20 -6.84 19.64
CA THR A 9 -7.66 -6.91 19.48
C THR A 9 -8.11 -6.35 18.14
N ARG A 10 -7.55 -5.20 17.72
CA ARG A 10 -7.86 -4.61 16.41
C ARG A 10 -7.19 -5.36 15.25
N ALA A 11 -6.07 -6.03 15.48
CA ALA A 11 -5.40 -6.82 14.46
C ALA A 11 -6.16 -8.13 14.13
N ALA A 12 -6.91 -8.68 15.09
CA ALA A 12 -7.73 -9.87 14.89
C ALA A 12 -8.96 -9.63 14.00
N ASP A 13 -9.49 -8.41 13.98
CA ASP A 13 -10.57 -7.98 13.08
C ASP A 13 -10.21 -6.61 12.44
N PRO A 14 -9.38 -6.60 11.39
CA PRO A 14 -8.85 -5.37 10.82
C PRO A 14 -9.80 -4.71 9.81
N GLY A 15 -10.85 -5.39 9.36
CA GLY A 15 -11.77 -4.91 8.31
C GLY A 15 -11.19 -5.01 6.89
N LEU A 16 -10.05 -4.36 6.61
CA LEU A 16 -9.34 -4.46 5.33
C LEU A 16 -7.91 -4.94 5.50
N VAL A 17 -7.41 -5.68 4.52
CA VAL A 17 -6.00 -6.13 4.45
C VAL A 17 -5.39 -5.82 3.09
N TYR A 18 -4.08 -5.59 3.09
CA TYR A 18 -3.27 -5.45 1.87
C TYR A 18 -2.64 -6.82 1.58
N ASP A 19 -3.32 -7.64 0.78
CA ASP A 19 -2.86 -8.99 0.50
C ASP A 19 -1.64 -8.99 -0.42
N LEU A 20 -0.69 -9.88 -0.12
CA LEU A 20 0.49 -10.19 -0.91
C LEU A 20 0.70 -11.70 -0.96
N GLY A 21 0.94 -12.24 -2.15
CA GLY A 21 1.29 -13.64 -2.37
C GLY A 21 2.77 -13.84 -2.68
N VAL A 22 3.20 -15.10 -2.73
CA VAL A 22 4.57 -15.50 -3.11
C VAL A 22 4.96 -14.95 -4.49
N THR A 23 4.02 -14.92 -5.44
CA THR A 23 4.23 -14.39 -6.79
C THR A 23 4.50 -12.88 -6.80
N ASP A 24 3.88 -12.11 -5.89
CA ASP A 24 4.07 -10.66 -5.80
C ASP A 24 5.47 -10.35 -5.26
N TYR A 25 5.88 -11.07 -4.21
CA TYR A 25 7.25 -10.99 -3.68
C TYR A 25 8.30 -11.42 -4.69
N ALA A 26 8.04 -12.51 -5.44
CA ALA A 26 8.93 -12.96 -6.49
C ALA A 26 9.07 -11.90 -7.61
N GLY A 27 7.96 -11.27 -8.03
CA GLY A 27 7.97 -10.15 -8.96
C GLY A 27 8.76 -8.93 -8.46
N TYR A 28 8.62 -8.61 -7.17
CA TYR A 28 9.36 -7.53 -6.52
C TYR A 28 10.87 -7.82 -6.44
N ILE A 29 11.25 -9.05 -6.07
CA ILE A 29 12.65 -9.49 -6.07
C ILE A 29 13.24 -9.40 -7.48
N CYS A 30 12.47 -9.80 -8.50
CA CYS A 30 12.88 -9.68 -9.89
C CYS A 30 13.15 -8.23 -10.31
N TRP A 31 12.29 -7.30 -9.89
CA TRP A 31 12.49 -5.87 -10.15
C TRP A 31 13.80 -5.35 -9.53
N LEU A 32 14.11 -5.78 -8.31
CA LEU A 32 15.29 -5.29 -7.59
C LEU A 32 16.60 -5.98 -7.96
N LEU A 33 16.57 -7.30 -8.18
CA LEU A 33 17.76 -8.16 -8.19
C LEU A 33 17.86 -9.07 -9.43
N GLY A 34 16.86 -9.07 -10.31
CA GLY A 34 16.79 -9.91 -11.51
C GLY A 34 16.77 -11.42 -11.22
N ASP A 35 16.95 -12.23 -12.27
CA ASP A 35 16.86 -13.71 -12.19
C ASP A 35 17.87 -14.33 -11.23
N ARG A 36 19.07 -13.74 -11.10
CA ARG A 36 20.09 -14.23 -10.16
C ARG A 36 19.62 -14.09 -8.72
N GLY A 37 19.12 -12.92 -8.33
CA GLY A 37 18.57 -12.69 -7.00
C GLY A 37 17.35 -13.56 -6.72
N LEU A 38 16.44 -13.69 -7.70
CA LEU A 38 15.27 -14.57 -7.60
C LEU A 38 15.69 -16.01 -7.29
N THR A 39 16.63 -16.56 -8.06
CA THR A 39 17.09 -17.95 -7.91
C THR A 39 17.71 -18.19 -6.53
N THR A 40 18.52 -17.24 -6.03
CA THR A 40 19.17 -17.34 -4.72
C THR A 40 18.17 -17.26 -3.56
N ILE A 41 17.21 -16.34 -3.63
CA ILE A 41 16.26 -16.06 -2.53
C ILE A 41 15.13 -17.09 -2.51
N VAL A 42 14.46 -17.31 -3.65
CA VAL A 42 13.28 -18.17 -3.73
C VAL A 42 13.68 -19.66 -3.79
N ARG A 43 14.92 -19.96 -4.17
CA ARG A 43 15.47 -21.33 -4.28
C ARG A 43 14.64 -22.25 -5.18
N ASN A 44 13.93 -21.67 -6.14
CA ASN A 44 13.15 -22.40 -7.12
C ASN A 44 13.65 -22.06 -8.53
N LYS A 45 14.40 -22.99 -9.14
CA LYS A 45 14.98 -22.82 -10.47
C LYS A 45 13.96 -22.81 -11.62
N SER A 46 12.70 -23.20 -11.36
CA SER A 46 11.65 -23.18 -12.38
C SER A 46 11.03 -21.79 -12.61
N LEU A 47 11.17 -20.91 -11.62
CA LEU A 47 10.73 -19.52 -11.67
C LEU A 47 11.79 -18.65 -12.36
N THR A 48 11.34 -17.83 -13.29
CA THR A 48 12.16 -16.81 -13.96
C THR A 48 11.40 -15.50 -13.96
N CYS A 49 12.11 -14.38 -13.99
CA CYS A 49 11.50 -13.06 -13.98
C CYS A 49 10.60 -12.82 -15.20
N ALA A 50 10.88 -13.49 -16.32
CA ALA A 50 10.02 -13.46 -17.50
C ALA A 50 8.64 -14.09 -17.29
N LYS A 51 8.49 -15.02 -16.32
CA LYS A 51 7.23 -15.72 -16.01
C LYS A 51 6.45 -15.08 -14.86
N LEU A 52 6.99 -14.03 -14.24
CA LEU A 52 6.45 -13.42 -13.04
C LEU A 52 5.82 -12.05 -13.34
N PRO A 53 4.87 -11.59 -12.51
CA PRO A 53 4.34 -10.25 -12.64
C PRO A 53 5.44 -9.20 -12.43
N LYS A 54 5.40 -8.13 -13.21
CA LYS A 54 6.31 -6.98 -13.06
C LYS A 54 5.82 -6.10 -11.91
N VAL A 55 6.24 -6.43 -10.70
CA VAL A 55 5.93 -5.64 -9.50
C VAL A 55 7.08 -4.67 -9.26
N ARG A 56 6.88 -3.39 -9.61
CA ARG A 56 7.84 -2.33 -9.25
C ARG A 56 7.91 -2.21 -7.74
N ASP A 57 9.04 -1.73 -7.25
CA ASP A 57 9.29 -1.52 -5.83
C ASP A 57 8.19 -0.71 -5.13
N VAL A 58 7.77 0.41 -5.73
CA VAL A 58 6.72 1.28 -5.20
C VAL A 58 5.30 0.70 -5.30
N GLU A 59 5.11 -0.31 -6.16
CA GLU A 59 3.82 -0.95 -6.45
C GLU A 59 3.59 -2.23 -5.66
N LEU A 60 4.56 -2.68 -4.86
CA LEU A 60 4.30 -3.76 -3.92
C LEU A 60 3.11 -3.34 -3.03
N ASN A 61 2.11 -4.21 -2.94
CA ASN A 61 0.88 -3.96 -2.20
C ASN A 61 1.08 -4.01 -0.68
N TYR A 62 2.03 -3.22 -0.18
CA TYR A 62 2.43 -3.14 1.22
C TYR A 62 1.57 -2.09 1.94
N PRO A 63 1.22 -2.31 3.23
CA PRO A 63 0.34 -1.40 3.99
C PRO A 63 0.98 -0.04 4.32
N THR A 64 2.30 0.11 4.15
CA THR A 64 2.99 1.41 4.19
C THR A 64 3.23 1.90 2.78
N ILE A 65 3.00 3.19 2.55
CA ILE A 65 3.14 3.82 1.25
C ILE A 65 4.40 4.69 1.28
N THR A 66 5.45 4.24 0.60
CA THR A 66 6.69 5.01 0.46
C THR A 66 6.77 5.57 -0.95
N VAL A 67 6.94 6.88 -1.08
CA VAL A 67 7.00 7.58 -2.37
C VAL A 67 8.17 8.56 -2.43
N PRO A 68 8.75 8.82 -3.62
CA PRO A 68 9.79 9.83 -3.75
C PRO A 68 9.27 11.23 -3.37
N LEU A 69 10.00 11.91 -2.50
CA LEU A 69 9.70 13.29 -2.12
C LEU A 69 10.15 14.24 -3.25
N LYS A 70 9.19 14.65 -4.10
CA LYS A 70 9.47 15.53 -5.24
C LYS A 70 8.31 16.51 -5.52
N PRO A 71 8.57 17.62 -6.24
CA PRO A 71 7.53 18.57 -6.62
C PRO A 71 6.50 18.03 -7.61
N SER A 72 6.91 17.13 -8.50
CA SER A 72 5.99 16.51 -9.45
C SER A 72 5.13 15.43 -8.79
N ALA A 73 3.90 15.29 -9.27
CA ALA A 73 3.02 14.23 -8.81
C ALA A 73 3.66 12.86 -9.00
N PHE A 74 3.55 12.02 -7.96
CA PHE A 74 3.91 10.62 -7.99
C PHE A 74 2.69 9.80 -7.56
N MET A 75 2.33 8.81 -8.37
CA MET A 75 1.17 7.98 -8.14
C MET A 75 1.59 6.55 -7.86
N VAL A 76 0.95 5.93 -6.87
CA VAL A 76 1.09 4.52 -6.54
C VAL A 76 -0.27 3.88 -6.35
N ASN A 77 -0.39 2.61 -6.69
CA ASN A 77 -1.64 1.87 -6.50
C ASN A 77 -1.55 0.94 -5.30
N ARG A 78 -2.68 0.76 -4.63
CA ARG A 78 -2.84 -0.24 -3.58
C ARG A 78 -4.17 -0.96 -3.75
N THR A 79 -4.17 -2.23 -3.40
CA THR A 79 -5.36 -3.07 -3.44
C THR A 79 -5.65 -3.59 -2.04
N VAL A 80 -6.85 -3.33 -1.57
CA VAL A 80 -7.33 -3.82 -0.28
C VAL A 80 -8.38 -4.90 -0.50
N THR A 81 -8.32 -5.96 0.31
CA THR A 81 -9.31 -7.02 0.40
C THR A 81 -10.17 -6.78 1.64
N ASN A 82 -11.49 -6.84 1.49
CA ASN A 82 -12.39 -6.80 2.64
C ASN A 82 -12.40 -8.15 3.36
N VAL A 83 -11.92 -8.19 4.60
CA VAL A 83 -11.98 -9.36 5.49
C VAL A 83 -12.98 -9.18 6.62
N GLY A 84 -13.65 -8.04 6.66
CA GLY A 84 -14.75 -7.75 7.57
C GLY A 84 -16.13 -8.10 6.99
N PRO A 85 -17.20 -7.49 7.53
CA PRO A 85 -18.58 -7.74 7.09
C PRO A 85 -18.82 -7.41 5.60
N SER A 86 -19.80 -8.10 5.01
CA SER A 86 -20.38 -7.71 3.71
C SER A 86 -21.05 -6.34 3.78
N SER A 87 -21.30 -5.73 2.62
CA SER A 87 -21.93 -4.40 2.50
C SER A 87 -21.23 -3.31 3.35
N SER A 88 -19.90 -3.28 3.31
CA SER A 88 -19.09 -2.30 4.05
C SER A 88 -18.67 -1.14 3.14
N THR A 89 -18.78 0.09 3.65
CA THR A 89 -18.28 1.30 2.97
C THR A 89 -17.17 1.93 3.80
N TYR A 90 -16.06 2.25 3.13
CA TYR A 90 -14.91 2.94 3.72
C TYR A 90 -14.68 4.27 3.02
N ILE A 91 -14.43 5.32 3.79
CA ILE A 91 -14.10 6.66 3.30
C ILE A 91 -12.63 6.97 3.62
N ALA A 92 -11.90 7.50 2.65
CA ALA A 92 -10.53 7.92 2.81
C ALA A 92 -10.45 9.17 3.71
N LYS A 93 -9.63 9.11 4.75
CA LYS A 93 -9.25 10.23 5.60
C LYS A 93 -7.75 10.43 5.54
N LEU A 94 -7.32 11.64 5.17
CA LEU A 94 -5.91 12.01 5.11
C LEU A 94 -5.54 12.87 6.33
N ASP A 95 -4.37 12.57 6.90
CA ASP A 95 -3.70 13.39 7.90
C ASP A 95 -2.30 13.69 7.37
N MET A 96 -2.10 14.90 6.82
CA MET A 96 -0.92 15.28 6.06
C MET A 96 -0.38 16.62 6.53
N PRO A 97 0.95 16.79 6.57
CA PRO A 97 1.56 18.09 6.81
C PRO A 97 1.28 19.03 5.62
N LYS A 98 1.27 20.34 5.89
CA LYS A 98 0.97 21.39 4.89
C LYS A 98 1.94 21.41 3.70
N SER A 99 3.12 20.81 3.83
CA SER A 99 4.12 20.70 2.76
C SER A 99 3.77 19.66 1.68
N LEU A 100 2.83 18.74 1.96
CA LEU A 100 2.40 17.71 1.03
C LEU A 100 0.99 17.99 0.50
N THR A 101 0.81 17.70 -0.79
CA THR A 101 -0.50 17.57 -1.42
C THR A 101 -0.71 16.10 -1.76
N VAL A 102 -1.73 15.49 -1.17
CA VAL A 102 -2.09 14.08 -1.37
C VAL A 102 -3.53 13.96 -1.86
N ARG A 103 -3.75 13.10 -2.86
CA ARG A 103 -5.07 12.76 -3.38
C ARG A 103 -5.24 11.25 -3.42
N VAL A 104 -6.44 10.78 -3.11
CA VAL A 104 -6.79 9.36 -3.14
C VAL A 104 -7.99 9.16 -4.07
N THR A 105 -7.86 8.21 -5.00
CA THR A 105 -8.89 7.95 -6.02
C THR A 105 -9.15 6.45 -6.16
N PRO A 106 -10.40 5.98 -6.02
CA PRO A 106 -11.55 6.72 -5.47
C PRO A 106 -11.31 7.05 -3.99
N ASP A 107 -12.00 8.07 -3.46
CA ASP A 107 -11.97 8.44 -2.04
C ASP A 107 -12.96 7.61 -1.18
N LYS A 108 -13.74 6.74 -1.83
CA LYS A 108 -14.72 5.85 -1.21
C LYS A 108 -14.63 4.45 -1.81
N LEU A 109 -14.52 3.45 -0.95
CA LEU A 109 -14.55 2.03 -1.32
C LEU A 109 -15.82 1.39 -0.79
N VAL A 110 -16.59 0.78 -1.68
CA VAL A 110 -17.82 0.06 -1.36
C VAL A 110 -17.60 -1.41 -1.67
N PHE A 111 -17.78 -2.25 -0.67
CA PHE A 111 -17.65 -3.71 -0.77
C PHE A 111 -19.00 -4.36 -0.54
N SER A 112 -19.43 -5.17 -1.51
CA SER A 112 -20.68 -5.93 -1.46
C SER A 112 -20.55 -7.21 -0.63
N LYS A 113 -19.36 -7.82 -0.60
CA LYS A 113 -19.11 -9.09 0.08
C LYS A 113 -17.72 -9.15 0.73
N ALA A 114 -17.55 -10.10 1.65
CA ALA A 114 -16.22 -10.46 2.15
C ALA A 114 -15.38 -11.10 1.03
N GLY A 115 -14.07 -10.88 1.08
CA GLY A 115 -13.10 -11.30 0.06
C GLY A 115 -13.08 -10.43 -1.21
N GLU A 116 -13.98 -9.46 -1.35
CA GLU A 116 -13.94 -8.53 -2.48
C GLU A 116 -12.70 -7.62 -2.38
N LYS A 117 -12.03 -7.44 -3.52
CA LYS A 117 -10.84 -6.61 -3.66
C LYS A 117 -11.18 -5.30 -4.35
N LYS A 118 -10.62 -4.20 -3.87
CA LYS A 118 -10.71 -2.89 -4.53
C LYS A 118 -9.34 -2.24 -4.59
N THR A 119 -9.04 -1.67 -5.74
CA THR A 119 -7.82 -0.90 -5.98
C THR A 119 -8.11 0.59 -5.88
N PHE A 120 -7.19 1.32 -5.26
CA PHE A 120 -7.17 2.77 -5.22
C PHE A 120 -5.78 3.29 -5.53
N SER A 121 -5.72 4.53 -6.01
CA SER A 121 -4.50 5.26 -6.32
C SER A 121 -4.27 6.32 -5.26
N VAL A 122 -3.00 6.50 -4.88
CA VAL A 122 -2.55 7.60 -4.03
C VAL A 122 -1.56 8.44 -4.82
N GLU A 123 -1.92 9.68 -5.05
CA GLU A 123 -1.08 10.68 -5.71
C GLU A 123 -0.49 11.61 -4.65
N VAL A 124 0.84 11.79 -4.66
CA VAL A 124 1.59 12.61 -3.70
C VAL A 124 2.48 13.59 -4.45
N SER A 125 2.52 14.84 -3.99
CA SER A 125 3.47 15.85 -4.42
C SER A 125 3.85 16.75 -3.25
N GLY A 126 5.10 17.21 -3.22
CA GLY A 126 5.61 18.09 -2.15
C GLY A 126 5.93 19.49 -2.68
N LYS A 127 5.34 20.53 -2.09
CA LYS A 127 5.70 21.93 -2.42
C LYS A 127 6.68 22.47 -1.38
N GLY A 128 7.79 23.05 -1.81
CA GLY A 128 8.75 23.71 -0.92
C GLY A 128 9.53 22.75 0.00
N VAL A 129 9.67 21.49 -0.37
CA VAL A 129 10.37 20.42 0.38
C VAL A 129 11.91 20.52 0.33
N HIS A 130 12.45 21.69 0.01
CA HIS A 130 13.89 21.92 -0.07
C HIS A 130 14.53 21.69 1.32
N GLY A 131 15.45 20.72 1.41
CA GLY A 131 16.19 20.40 2.64
C GLY A 131 15.51 19.41 3.59
N GLN A 132 14.29 18.93 3.32
CA GLN A 132 13.68 17.86 4.09
C GLN A 132 14.14 16.48 3.61
N LYS A 133 14.61 15.62 4.53
CA LYS A 133 15.05 14.25 4.20
C LYS A 133 13.88 13.28 4.02
N HIS A 134 12.83 13.44 4.81
CA HIS A 134 11.59 12.69 4.71
C HIS A 134 10.46 13.51 5.33
N VAL A 135 9.21 13.19 4.97
CA VAL A 135 8.00 13.81 5.51
C VAL A 135 6.99 12.70 5.77
N GLU A 136 6.31 12.73 6.91
CA GLU A 136 5.36 11.67 7.28
C GLU A 136 3.93 12.19 7.32
N GLY A 137 2.99 11.35 6.88
CA GLY A 137 1.56 11.53 7.04
C GLY A 137 0.84 10.19 7.09
N SER A 138 -0.49 10.19 7.04
CA SER A 138 -1.26 8.93 6.96
C SER A 138 -2.56 9.01 6.19
N LEU A 139 -2.88 7.89 5.54
CA LEU A 139 -4.19 7.60 4.97
C LEU A 139 -4.90 6.60 5.88
N SER A 140 -6.15 6.87 6.23
CA SER A 140 -7.02 5.94 6.94
C SER A 140 -8.28 5.66 6.13
N TRP A 141 -8.59 4.38 5.92
CA TRP A 141 -9.90 3.93 5.46
C TRP A 141 -10.82 3.78 6.66
N VAL A 142 -11.86 4.61 6.75
CA VAL A 142 -12.76 4.67 7.91
C VAL A 142 -14.13 4.14 7.53
N SER A 143 -14.61 3.14 8.26
CA SER A 143 -16.00 2.66 8.23
C SER A 143 -16.67 2.93 9.58
N THR A 144 -17.91 2.47 9.75
CA THR A 144 -18.62 2.53 11.04
C THR A 144 -17.98 1.67 12.12
N ARG A 145 -17.18 0.65 11.76
CA ARG A 145 -16.59 -0.33 12.68
C ARG A 145 -15.07 -0.36 12.68
N HIS A 146 -14.44 -0.05 11.56
CA HIS A 146 -13.01 -0.26 11.34
C HIS A 146 -12.31 1.03 10.92
N VAL A 147 -11.06 1.15 11.34
CA VAL A 147 -10.12 2.19 10.89
C VAL A 147 -8.86 1.49 10.43
N VAL A 148 -8.60 1.51 9.13
CA VAL A 148 -7.43 0.85 8.52
C VAL A 148 -6.45 1.92 8.11
N ARG A 149 -5.34 2.05 8.84
CA ARG A 149 -4.38 3.14 8.70
C ARG A 149 -3.10 2.69 8.00
N SER A 150 -2.68 3.47 7.02
CA SER A 150 -1.40 3.38 6.31
C SER A 150 -0.58 4.65 6.55
N VAL A 151 0.70 4.49 6.84
CA VAL A 151 1.64 5.62 6.88
C VAL A 151 2.08 5.95 5.46
N ILE A 152 2.21 7.24 5.16
CA ILE A 152 2.81 7.77 3.93
C ILE A 152 4.14 8.42 4.29
N ILE A 153 5.22 8.01 3.63
CA ILE A 153 6.60 8.48 3.85
C ILE A 153 7.28 8.82 2.53
#